data_AF-A0A2U3LH47-F1
#
_entry.id   AF-A0A2U3LH47-F1
#
_cell.length_a   1.000
_cell.length_b   1.000
_cell.length_c   1.000
_cell.angle_alpha   90.00
_cell.angle_beta   90.00
_cell.angle_gamma   90.00
#
_symmetry.space_group_name_H-M   'P 1'
#
loop_
_entity.id
_entity.type
_entity.pdbx_description
1 polymer ?
#
loop_
_entity_poly.entity_id
_entity_poly.type
_entity_poly.pdbx_seq_one_letter_code
_entity_poly.pdbx_strand_id
1 'polypeptide(L)' 'MELKDVLTGPEAAQLWSIGESTVRNAAAAGKFNEDEARRAGKNWLITREGMKRVFGDPN' A
#
# COMPACT_ATOMS: atom_id res chain seq x y z
N MET A 1 -7.28 18.22 2.70
CA MET A 1 -6.53 17.09 2.10
C MET A 1 -5.16 17.10 2.73
N GLU A 2 -4.91 16.23 3.71
CA GLU A 2 -3.59 16.10 4.34
C GLU A 2 -2.81 15.01 3.60
N LEU A 3 -1.49 15.12 3.49
CA LEU A 3 -0.61 14.13 2.83
C LEU A 3 -0.56 12.74 3.51
N LYS A 4 -1.48 12.45 4.44
CA LYS A 4 -1.49 11.23 5.28
C LYS A 4 -2.12 10.02 4.59
N ASP A 5 -2.65 10.18 3.38
CA ASP A 5 -3.33 9.11 2.66
C ASP A 5 -2.39 8.23 1.84
N VAL A 6 -1.09 8.53 1.77
CA VAL A 6 -0.08 7.70 1.11
C VAL A 6 0.90 7.16 2.13
N LEU A 7 1.09 5.85 2.11
CA LEU A 7 1.97 5.10 3.00
C LEU A 7 3.09 4.46 2.19
N THR A 8 4.26 4.30 2.79
CA THR A 8 5.27 3.41 2.20
C THR A 8 4.86 1.94 2.40
N GLY A 9 5.34 1.05 1.52
CA GLY A 9 5.13 -0.39 1.65
C GLY A 9 5.33 -0.95 3.06
N PRO A 10 6.43 -0.63 3.78
CA PRO A 10 6.60 -1.01 5.19
C PRO A 10 5.56 -0.42 6.13
N GLU A 11 5.22 0.87 6.01
CA GLU A 11 4.22 1.50 6.87
C GLU A 11 2.83 0.87 6.67
N ALA A 12 2.47 0.61 5.42
CA ALA A 12 1.23 -0.08 5.07
C ALA A 12 1.21 -1.51 5.62
N ALA A 13 2.34 -2.23 5.53
CA ALA A 13 2.45 -3.57 6.09
C ALA A 13 2.27 -3.58 7.61
N GLN A 14 2.90 -2.64 8.31
CA GLN A 14 2.75 -2.49 9.76
C GLN A 14 1.33 -2.13 10.16
N LEU A 15 0.70 -1.18 9.46
CA LEU A 15 -0.64 -0.70 9.79
C LEU A 15 -1.72 -1.77 9.58
N TRP A 16 -1.56 -2.63 8.57
CA TRP A 16 -2.46 -3.77 8.33
C TRP A 16 -2.03 -5.06 9.01
N SER A 17 -0.93 -5.05 9.78
CA SER A 17 -0.35 -6.24 10.40
C SER A 17 -0.12 -7.40 9.40
N ILE A 18 0.27 -7.07 8.17
CA ILE A 18 0.60 -8.04 7.11
C ILE A 18 2.07 -7.95 6.73
N GLY A 19 2.59 -8.97 6.04
CA GLY A 19 3.99 -8.97 5.60
C GLY A 19 4.28 -7.91 4.54
N GLU A 20 5.43 -7.23 4.64
CA GLU A 20 5.91 -6.27 3.64
C GLU A 20 5.97 -6.88 2.23
N SER A 21 6.37 -8.15 2.16
CA SER A 21 6.40 -8.93 0.92
C SER A 21 5.02 -9.07 0.31
N THR A 22 3.96 -9.21 1.12
CA THR A 22 2.57 -9.32 0.66
C THR A 22 2.10 -8.01 0.03
N VAL A 23 2.36 -6.88 0.69
CA VAL A 23 2.04 -5.54 0.20
C VAL A 23 2.77 -5.27 -1.11
N ARG A 24 4.08 -5.53 -1.15
CA ARG A 24 4.90 -5.36 -2.34
C ARG A 24 4.47 -6.28 -3.49
N ASN A 25 4.13 -7.53 -3.19
CA ASN A 25 3.66 -8.48 -4.19
C ASN A 25 2.31 -8.03 -4.76
N ALA A 26 1.36 -7.59 -3.92
CA ALA A 26 0.09 -7.06 -4.38
C ALA A 26 0.26 -5.80 -5.27
N ALA A 27 1.20 -4.92 -4.91
CA ALA A 27 1.55 -3.75 -5.72
C ALA A 27 2.19 -4.13 -7.05
N ALA A 28 3.13 -5.08 -7.06
CA ALA A 28 3.77 -5.57 -8.27
C ALA A 28 2.83 -6.42 -9.16
N ALA A 29 1.86 -7.09 -8.56
CA ALA A 29 0.86 -7.90 -9.24
C ALA A 29 -0.28 -7.06 -9.85
N GLY A 30 -0.26 -5.73 -9.67
CA GLY A 30 -1.28 -4.83 -10.21
C GLY A 30 -2.64 -4.96 -9.52
N LYS A 31 -2.68 -5.36 -8.23
CA LYS A 31 -3.93 -5.36 -7.46
C LYS A 31 -4.45 -3.95 -7.16
N PHE A 32 -3.52 -3.00 -7.11
CA PHE A 32 -3.79 -1.59 -6.90
C PHE A 32 -3.87 -0.88 -8.26
N ASN A 33 -4.66 0.18 -8.30
CA ASN A 33 -4.69 1.08 -9.45
C ASN A 33 -3.37 1.85 -9.57
N GLU A 34 -3.10 2.38 -10.76
CA GLU A 34 -1.91 3.20 -11.06
C GLU A 34 -1.80 4.48 -10.21
N ASP A 35 -2.93 5.02 -9.75
CA ASP A 35 -2.99 6.14 -8.81
C ASP A 35 -2.86 5.70 -7.34
N GLU A 36 -3.20 4.44 -7.04
CA GLU A 36 -3.18 3.88 -5.68
C GLU A 36 -1.82 3.28 -5.31
N ALA A 37 -1.05 2.76 -6.27
CA ALA A 37 0.28 2.21 -6.01
C ALA A 37 1.29 2.68 -7.05
N ARG A 38 2.33 3.35 -6.55
CA ARG A 38 3.44 3.84 -7.36
C ARG A 38 4.77 3.36 -6.81
N ARG A 39 5.63 2.90 -7.70
CA ARG A 39 7.01 2.57 -7.34
C ARG A 39 7.86 3.84 -7.20
N ALA A 40 8.40 4.07 -6.01
CA ALA A 40 9.35 5.15 -5.70
C ALA A 40 10.74 4.55 -5.45
N GLY A 41 11.46 4.27 -6.55
CA GLY A 41 12.79 3.64 -6.50
C GLY A 41 12.74 2.21 -5.95
N LYS A 42 13.28 2.02 -4.73
CA LYS A 42 13.30 0.72 -4.03
C LYS A 42 12.02 0.46 -3.22
N ASN A 43 11.27 1.51 -2.90
CA ASN A 43 10.06 1.44 -2.10
C ASN A 43 8.81 1.57 -2.98
N TRP A 44 7.68 1.11 -2.43
CA TRP A 44 6.35 1.34 -2.99
C TRP A 44 5.66 2.40 -2.16
N LEU A 45 5.01 3.34 -2.82
CA LEU A 45 4.07 4.29 -2.24
C LEU A 45 2.67 3.77 -2.56
N ILE A 46 1.86 3.60 -1.53
CA ILE A 46 0.55 2.97 -1.63
C ILE A 46 -0.45 3.81 -0.86
N THR A 47 -1.60 4.09 -1.46
CA THR A 47 -2.66 4.85 -0.79
C THR A 47 -3.37 4.00 0.25
N ARG A 48 -3.81 4.67 1.32
CA ARG A 48 -4.61 4.06 2.39
C ARG A 48 -5.93 3.50 1.86
N GLU A 49 -6.53 4.21 0.90
CA GLU A 49 -7.71 3.75 0.18
C GLU A 49 -7.46 2.48 -0.63
N GLY A 50 -6.34 2.42 -1.37
CA GLY A 50 -5.95 1.23 -2.11
C GLY A 50 -5.74 0.04 -1.18
N MET A 51 -5.05 0.24 -0.06
CA MET A 51 -4.89 -0.80 0.96
C MET A 51 -6.24 -1.25 1.53
N LYS A 52 -7.15 -0.30 1.82
CA LYS A 52 -8.48 -0.61 2.32
C LYS A 52 -9.33 -1.39 1.31
N ARG A 53 -9.19 -1.11 0.02
CA ARG A 53 -9.88 -1.83 -1.06
C ARG A 53 -9.34 -3.24 -1.27
N VAL A 54 -8.02 -3.42 -1.21
CA VAL A 54 -7.36 -4.71 -1.49
C VAL A 54 -7.33 -5.63 -0.27
N PHE A 55 -7.08 -5.08 0.92
CA PHE A 55 -6.89 -5.82 2.17
C PHE A 55 -8.01 -5.62 3.19
N GLY A 56 -8.95 -4.70 2.97
CA GLY A 56 -10.01 -4.36 3.92
C GLY A 56 -9.56 -3.32 4.95
N ASP A 57 -10.38 -3.07 5.95
CA ASP A 57 -10.02 -2.14 7.04
C ASP A 57 -8.79 -2.64 7.82
N PRO A 58 -7.85 -1.74 8.17
CA PRO A 58 -6.75 -2.09 9.06
C PRO A 58 -7.31 -2.52 10.43
N ASN A 59 -6.66 -3.52 11.03
CA ASN A 59 -7.10 -4.15 12.28
C ASN A 59 -6.76 -3.31 13.52
#